data_AF-A0A527UW79-F1
#
_entry.id   AF-A0A527UW79-F1
#
_cell.length_a   1.000
_cell.length_b   1.000
_cell.length_c   1.000
_cell.angle_alpha   90.00
_cell.angle_beta   90.00
_cell.angle_gamma   90.00
#
_symmetry.space_group_name_H-M   'P 1'
#
loop_
_entity.id
_entity.type
_entity.pdbx_description
1 polymer ?
#
loop_
_entity_poly.entity_id
_entity_poly.type
_entity_poly.pdbx_seq_one_letter_code
_entity_poly.pdbx_strand_id
1 'polypeptide(L)'
;DMHKRGELPAEVDANEVVSRYIKSIGKGILKVMSKMGISTYQSYCGAQIFDAIGLKTDFVQKYFTGTATLIEGVGLEEIAAETVSRHADGFGNDPVLRNSLEVGGEYMFRMRGEAHIWSPDAVATLQHAVRQGSWQTFKDYSAQIDSDTARAQSIRGLFKIRLAEETGRKKVALDEVMSAADIVKRFSTGAMSFGSISREAHTTLARAMNTIGGKSNTGEGGEEADRYLPLPGGGKNPERSAIKQVASGRFGVTAEYLVNSDVMQIKVAQGA
;
A
#
# COMPACT_ATOMS: atom_id res chain seq x y z
N ASP A 1 26.72 -20.75 2.68
CA ASP A 1 27.10 -20.96 1.27
C ASP A 1 27.66 -19.69 0.64
N MET A 2 26.87 -18.62 0.55
CA MET A 2 27.30 -17.31 0.03
C MET A 2 28.67 -16.81 0.56
N HIS A 3 28.92 -16.93 1.86
CA HIS A 3 30.23 -16.59 2.46
C HIS A 3 31.39 -17.42 1.87
N LYS A 4 31.20 -18.75 1.73
CA LYS A 4 32.20 -19.65 1.14
C LYS A 4 32.44 -19.37 -0.34
N ARG A 5 31.42 -18.87 -1.04
CA ARG A 5 31.49 -18.45 -2.45
C ARG A 5 32.06 -17.03 -2.64
N GLY A 6 32.39 -16.32 -1.56
CA GLY A 6 32.93 -14.96 -1.62
C GLY A 6 31.91 -13.90 -2.05
N GLU A 7 30.61 -14.18 -1.92
CA GLU A 7 29.52 -13.26 -2.31
C GLU A 7 29.19 -12.22 -1.23
N LEU A 8 29.87 -12.29 -0.08
CA LEU A 8 29.75 -11.32 1.01
C LEU A 8 31.03 -10.49 1.10
N PRO A 9 30.97 -9.27 1.66
CA PRO A 9 32.16 -8.42 1.81
C PRO A 9 33.29 -9.15 2.53
N ALA A 10 34.51 -9.03 2.01
CA ALA A 10 35.67 -9.81 2.45
C ALA A 10 36.08 -9.54 3.91
N GLU A 11 35.74 -8.36 4.42
CA GLU A 11 35.96 -7.96 5.81
C GLU A 11 35.04 -8.66 6.83
N VAL A 12 34.03 -9.40 6.37
CA VAL A 12 33.06 -10.08 7.23
C VAL A 12 33.42 -11.57 7.33
N ASP A 13 33.93 -11.98 8.49
CA ASP A 13 34.19 -13.40 8.75
C ASP A 13 32.89 -14.20 8.98
N ALA A 14 33.01 -15.54 8.96
CA ALA A 14 31.85 -16.43 9.06
C ALA A 14 31.07 -16.29 10.39
N ASN A 15 31.75 -15.99 11.50
CA ASN A 15 31.10 -15.78 12.79
C ASN A 15 30.36 -14.45 12.82
N GLU A 16 30.97 -13.41 12.25
CA GLU A 16 30.34 -12.09 12.13
C GLU A 16 29.08 -12.14 11.25
N VAL A 17 29.06 -12.94 10.17
CA VAL A 17 27.84 -13.18 9.38
C VAL A 17 26.69 -13.69 10.25
N VAL A 18 26.96 -14.71 11.07
CA VAL A 18 25.95 -15.31 11.96
C VAL A 18 25.51 -14.31 13.04
N SER A 19 26.46 -13.61 13.66
CA SER A 19 26.20 -12.57 14.66
C SER A 19 25.31 -11.45 14.11
N ARG A 20 25.61 -10.95 12.90
CA ARG A 20 24.80 -9.92 12.22
C ARG A 20 23.39 -10.40 11.91
N TYR A 21 23.23 -11.66 11.50
CA TYR A 21 21.92 -12.26 11.26
C TYR A 21 21.10 -12.32 12.55
N ILE A 22 21.66 -12.88 13.63
CA ILE A 22 20.99 -12.96 14.94
C ILE A 22 20.61 -11.57 15.44
N LYS A 23 21.51 -10.60 15.34
CA LYS A 23 21.24 -9.19 15.71
C LYS A 23 20.10 -8.59 14.89
N SER A 24 20.02 -8.89 13.60
CA SER A 24 18.97 -8.39 12.70
C SER A 24 17.61 -8.98 13.05
N ILE A 25 17.54 -10.29 13.29
CA ILE A 25 16.31 -10.98 13.74
C ILE A 25 15.88 -10.46 15.12
N GLY A 26 16.82 -10.32 16.07
CA GLY A 26 16.54 -9.77 17.39
C GLY A 26 15.94 -8.36 17.32
N LYS A 27 16.51 -7.47 16.50
CA LYS A 27 15.92 -6.14 16.23
C LYS A 27 14.55 -6.23 15.56
N GLY A 28 14.36 -7.19 14.65
CA GLY A 28 13.08 -7.44 13.99
C GLY A 28 11.97 -7.80 14.99
N ILE A 29 12.24 -8.73 15.90
CA ILE A 29 11.30 -9.14 16.96
C ILE A 29 10.95 -7.96 17.87
N LEU A 30 11.96 -7.21 18.33
CA LEU A 30 11.74 -6.01 19.15
C LEU A 30 10.86 -4.98 18.43
N LYS A 31 11.09 -4.78 17.13
CA LYS A 31 10.28 -3.86 16.31
C LYS A 31 8.82 -4.34 16.17
N VAL A 32 8.59 -5.64 16.01
CA VAL A 32 7.22 -6.20 15.94
C VAL A 32 6.50 -6.02 17.28
N MET A 33 7.15 -6.35 18.40
CA MET A 33 6.59 -6.18 19.74
C MET A 33 6.25 -4.71 20.04
N SER A 34 7.15 -3.79 19.67
CA SER A 34 6.97 -2.36 19.95
C SER A 34 5.79 -1.75 19.18
N LYS A 35 5.35 -2.33 18.05
CA LYS A 35 4.17 -1.85 17.31
C LYS A 35 2.90 -1.88 18.15
N MET A 36 2.83 -2.78 19.14
CA MET A 36 1.70 -2.91 20.07
C MET A 36 2.06 -2.46 21.50
N GLY A 37 3.20 -1.79 21.68
CA GLY A 37 3.66 -1.31 22.99
C GLY A 37 4.14 -2.41 23.94
N ILE A 38 4.47 -3.61 23.45
CA ILE A 38 4.92 -4.74 24.28
C ILE A 38 6.43 -4.64 24.49
N SER A 39 6.87 -4.67 25.76
CA SER A 39 8.27 -4.49 26.14
C SER A 39 9.00 -5.77 26.55
N THR A 40 8.29 -6.87 26.82
CA THR A 40 8.89 -8.12 27.32
C THR A 40 8.57 -9.29 26.39
N TYR A 41 9.59 -10.08 26.06
CA TYR A 41 9.42 -11.27 25.22
C TYR A 41 8.50 -12.30 25.87
N GLN A 42 8.60 -12.47 27.19
CA GLN A 42 7.76 -13.39 27.95
C GLN A 42 6.26 -13.07 27.82
N SER A 43 5.88 -11.79 27.81
CA SER A 43 4.48 -11.40 27.59
C SER A 43 4.04 -11.51 26.14
N TYR A 44 4.97 -11.44 25.17
CA TYR A 44 4.66 -11.63 23.76
C TYR A 44 4.45 -13.12 23.40
N CYS A 45 5.18 -14.01 24.06
CA CYS A 45 5.08 -15.45 23.84
C CYS A 45 3.67 -15.96 24.11
N GLY A 46 3.05 -16.58 23.10
CA GLY A 46 1.70 -17.15 23.22
C GLY A 46 0.56 -16.12 23.24
N ALA A 47 0.85 -14.82 23.19
CA ALA A 47 -0.17 -13.78 23.22
C ALA A 47 -0.99 -13.65 21.93
N GLN A 48 -0.56 -14.31 20.84
CA GLN A 48 -1.25 -14.33 19.54
C GLN A 48 -1.63 -12.94 19.01
N ILE A 49 -0.66 -12.02 18.98
CA ILE A 49 -0.85 -10.64 18.51
C ILE A 49 -0.85 -10.59 16.97
N PHE A 50 -1.80 -11.31 16.37
CA PHE A 50 -1.98 -11.46 14.93
C PHE A 50 -3.48 -11.56 14.60
N ASP A 51 -3.82 -11.29 13.35
CA ASP A 51 -5.16 -11.50 12.78
C ASP A 51 -5.02 -12.44 11.58
N ALA A 52 -5.84 -13.49 11.52
CA ALA A 52 -5.77 -14.50 10.47
C ALA A 52 -6.73 -14.16 9.33
N ILE A 53 -6.19 -14.01 8.12
CA ILE A 53 -6.96 -13.78 6.91
C ILE A 53 -6.76 -14.98 5.99
N GLY A 54 -7.86 -15.61 5.58
CA GLY A 54 -7.86 -16.75 4.66
C GLY A 54 -7.70 -18.12 5.34
N LEU A 55 -7.93 -18.25 6.66
CA LEU A 55 -7.89 -19.53 7.37
C LEU A 55 -9.28 -19.89 7.89
N LYS A 56 -9.70 -21.16 7.74
CA LYS A 56 -11.01 -21.62 8.23
C LYS A 56 -11.10 -21.53 9.76
N THR A 57 -12.31 -21.25 10.26
CA THR A 57 -12.56 -21.11 11.70
C THR A 57 -12.21 -22.38 12.48
N ASP A 58 -12.55 -23.56 11.97
CA ASP A 58 -12.27 -24.84 12.63
C ASP A 58 -10.76 -25.12 12.75
N PHE A 59 -9.99 -24.78 11.72
CA PHE A 59 -8.54 -24.85 11.72
C PHE A 59 -7.93 -23.90 12.76
N VAL A 60 -8.35 -22.64 12.78
CA VAL A 60 -7.89 -21.66 13.78
C VAL A 60 -8.25 -22.10 15.19
N GLN A 61 -9.47 -22.58 15.42
CA GLN A 61 -9.91 -23.08 16.74
C GLN A 61 -9.06 -24.23 17.24
N LYS A 62 -8.59 -25.12 16.35
CA LYS A 62 -7.81 -26.30 16.72
C LYS A 62 -6.32 -26.00 16.96
N TYR A 63 -5.72 -25.14 16.13
CA TYR A 63 -4.26 -24.94 16.10
C TYR A 63 -3.79 -23.58 16.61
N PHE A 64 -4.65 -22.56 16.58
CA PHE A 64 -4.37 -21.17 16.95
C PHE A 64 -5.52 -20.58 17.77
N THR A 65 -6.03 -21.36 18.73
CA THR A 65 -7.23 -21.02 19.50
C THR A 65 -7.13 -19.63 20.10
N GLY A 66 -8.12 -18.78 19.82
CA GLY A 66 -8.17 -17.39 20.30
C GLY A 66 -7.79 -16.35 19.24
N THR A 67 -7.19 -16.74 18.12
CA THR A 67 -6.88 -15.84 17.01
C THR A 67 -8.14 -15.49 16.22
N ALA A 68 -8.31 -14.21 15.86
CA ALA A 68 -9.44 -13.76 15.04
C ALA A 68 -9.28 -14.24 13.58
N THR A 69 -10.40 -14.58 12.94
CA THR A 69 -10.44 -14.77 11.49
C THR A 69 -11.78 -14.33 10.93
N LEU A 70 -11.80 -13.19 10.24
CA LEU A 70 -13.04 -12.60 9.69
C LEU A 70 -13.33 -13.05 8.26
N ILE A 71 -12.27 -13.30 7.49
CA ILE A 71 -12.35 -13.81 6.13
C ILE A 71 -11.74 -15.19 6.18
N GLU A 72 -12.59 -16.21 6.16
CA GLU A 72 -12.16 -17.60 6.13
C GLU A 72 -11.58 -18.00 4.77
N GLY A 73 -10.94 -19.16 4.70
CA GLY A 73 -10.35 -19.65 3.46
C GLY A 73 -9.94 -21.10 3.52
N VAL A 74 -8.63 -21.36 3.60
CA VAL A 74 -8.05 -22.70 3.54
C VAL A 74 -8.04 -23.39 4.90
N GLY A 75 -8.07 -24.72 4.88
CA GLY A 75 -7.88 -25.59 6.04
C GLY A 75 -6.67 -26.50 5.88
N LEU A 76 -6.66 -27.61 6.61
CA LEU A 76 -5.51 -28.51 6.66
C LEU A 76 -5.23 -29.20 5.30
N GLU A 77 -6.27 -29.56 4.55
CA GLU A 77 -6.13 -30.27 3.27
C GLU A 77 -5.45 -29.39 2.22
N GLU A 78 -5.90 -28.15 2.08
CA GLU A 78 -5.33 -27.20 1.12
C GLU A 78 -3.89 -26.81 1.52
N ILE A 79 -3.62 -26.57 2.81
CA ILE A 79 -2.26 -26.31 3.32
C ILE A 79 -1.34 -27.50 3.04
N ALA A 80 -1.81 -28.74 3.26
CA ALA A 80 -1.03 -29.94 3.01
C ALA A 80 -0.73 -30.09 1.51
N ALA A 81 -1.72 -29.87 0.65
CA ALA A 81 -1.55 -29.93 -0.80
C ALA A 81 -0.49 -28.93 -1.30
N GLU A 82 -0.57 -27.66 -0.87
CA GLU A 82 0.45 -26.65 -1.22
C GLU A 82 1.84 -27.00 -0.68
N THR A 83 1.91 -27.54 0.54
CA THR A 83 3.19 -27.96 1.15
C THR A 83 3.83 -29.10 0.36
N VAL A 84 3.04 -30.08 -0.06
CA VAL A 84 3.52 -31.21 -0.89
C VAL A 84 3.92 -30.74 -2.28
N SER A 85 3.21 -29.78 -2.88
CA SER A 85 3.61 -29.20 -4.17
C SER A 85 4.98 -28.55 -4.08
N ARG A 86 5.21 -27.64 -3.11
CA ARG A 86 6.52 -26.99 -2.91
C ARG A 86 7.63 -27.99 -2.60
N HIS A 87 7.29 -29.07 -1.89
CA HIS A 87 8.22 -30.18 -1.66
C HIS A 87 8.59 -30.87 -2.98
N ALA A 88 7.61 -31.24 -3.81
CA ALA A 88 7.86 -31.86 -5.10
C ALA A 88 8.71 -30.97 -6.02
N ASP A 89 8.50 -29.65 -6.01
CA ASP A 89 9.31 -28.69 -6.77
C ASP A 89 10.76 -28.66 -6.28
N GLY A 90 10.98 -28.61 -4.96
CA GLY A 90 12.32 -28.58 -4.36
C GLY A 90 13.12 -29.89 -4.51
N PHE A 91 12.43 -31.03 -4.67
CA PHE A 91 13.04 -32.34 -4.95
C PHE A 91 12.90 -32.77 -6.42
N GLY A 92 12.39 -31.87 -7.27
CA GLY A 92 12.18 -32.12 -8.68
C GLY A 92 13.48 -32.17 -9.48
N ASN A 93 13.38 -32.61 -10.73
CA ASN A 93 14.51 -32.69 -11.65
C ASN A 93 14.56 -31.52 -12.65
N ASP A 94 14.02 -30.35 -12.28
CA ASP A 94 14.07 -29.18 -13.15
C ASP A 94 15.54 -28.74 -13.38
N PRO A 95 16.06 -28.85 -14.61
CA PRO A 95 17.45 -28.48 -14.90
C PRO A 95 17.76 -27.01 -14.63
N VAL A 96 16.76 -26.13 -14.73
CA VAL A 96 16.90 -24.68 -14.51
C VAL A 96 17.03 -24.39 -13.02
N LEU A 97 16.21 -25.01 -12.17
CA LEU A 97 16.19 -24.75 -10.73
C LEU A 97 17.19 -25.60 -9.93
N ARG A 98 17.86 -26.57 -10.55
CA ARG A 98 18.84 -27.46 -9.89
C ARG A 98 19.88 -26.72 -9.04
N ASN A 99 20.33 -25.54 -9.48
CA ASN A 99 21.36 -24.74 -8.80
C ASN A 99 20.89 -23.30 -8.50
N SER A 100 19.60 -22.99 -8.64
CA SER A 100 19.09 -21.65 -8.42
C SER A 100 17.66 -21.66 -7.89
N LEU A 101 17.32 -20.66 -7.09
CA LEU A 101 15.94 -20.41 -6.70
C LEU A 101 15.15 -19.81 -7.87
N GLU A 102 13.83 -19.90 -7.78
CA GLU A 102 12.95 -19.15 -8.66
C GLU A 102 13.23 -17.65 -8.56
N VAL A 103 12.94 -16.96 -9.65
CA VAL A 103 13.20 -15.52 -9.83
C VAL A 103 12.37 -14.67 -8.84
N GLY A 104 11.23 -15.21 -8.37
CA GLY A 104 10.28 -14.55 -7.49
C GLY A 104 9.54 -13.40 -8.16
N GLY A 105 8.92 -12.56 -7.33
CA GLY A 105 8.19 -11.38 -7.79
C GLY A 105 7.38 -10.69 -6.70
N GLU A 106 7.56 -11.06 -5.44
CA GLU A 106 6.71 -10.66 -4.32
C GLU A 106 6.96 -9.20 -3.92
N TYR A 107 8.23 -8.79 -3.89
CA TYR A 107 8.61 -7.42 -3.51
C TYR A 107 8.63 -6.44 -4.69
N MET A 108 8.88 -6.93 -5.90
CA MET A 108 8.99 -6.09 -7.10
C MET A 108 8.45 -6.84 -8.30
N PHE A 109 7.75 -6.12 -9.17
CA PHE A 109 7.23 -6.65 -10.41
C PHE A 109 8.32 -7.32 -11.25
N ARG A 110 8.00 -8.51 -11.78
CA ARG A 110 8.78 -9.22 -12.79
C ARG A 110 7.84 -9.82 -13.82
N MET A 111 8.26 -9.89 -15.09
CA MET A 111 7.41 -10.38 -16.19
C MET A 111 6.86 -11.80 -16.00
N ARG A 112 7.56 -12.65 -15.25
CA ARG A 112 7.16 -14.02 -14.91
C ARG A 112 7.10 -14.26 -13.39
N GLY A 113 6.90 -13.18 -12.63
CA GLY A 113 6.76 -13.25 -11.17
C GLY A 113 5.30 -13.12 -10.73
N GLU A 114 5.13 -12.86 -9.44
CA GLU A 114 3.82 -12.58 -8.84
C GLU A 114 3.09 -11.45 -9.58
N ALA A 115 1.76 -11.54 -9.64
CA ALA A 115 0.96 -10.50 -10.25
C ALA A 115 0.92 -9.24 -9.36
N HIS A 116 1.14 -8.05 -9.95
CA HIS A 116 1.02 -6.75 -9.26
C HIS A 116 -0.12 -5.92 -9.81
N ILE A 117 -0.81 -5.17 -8.93
CA ILE A 117 -1.81 -4.17 -9.35
C ILE A 117 -1.15 -3.10 -10.23
N TRP A 118 0.07 -2.69 -9.89
CA TRP A 118 0.86 -1.73 -10.65
C TRP A 118 1.87 -2.44 -11.54
N SER A 119 1.51 -2.65 -12.81
CA SER A 119 2.43 -3.13 -13.85
C SER A 119 2.98 -1.96 -14.68
N PRO A 120 4.13 -2.14 -15.37
CA PRO A 120 4.65 -1.13 -16.29
C PRO A 120 3.63 -0.71 -17.36
N ASP A 121 2.86 -1.67 -17.89
CA ASP A 121 1.84 -1.42 -18.92
C ASP A 121 0.66 -0.60 -18.37
N ALA A 122 0.18 -0.93 -17.16
CA ALA A 122 -0.88 -0.18 -16.52
C ALA A 122 -0.46 1.27 -16.23
N VAL A 123 0.77 1.46 -15.73
CA VAL A 123 1.34 2.79 -15.48
C VAL A 123 1.50 3.58 -16.78
N ALA A 124 2.05 2.96 -17.83
CA ALA A 124 2.22 3.61 -19.14
C ALA A 124 0.88 4.01 -19.76
N THR A 125 -0.12 3.11 -19.73
CA THR A 125 -1.46 3.36 -20.26
C THR A 125 -2.13 4.53 -19.53
N LEU A 126 -2.06 4.57 -18.19
CA LEU A 126 -2.58 5.70 -17.41
C LEU A 126 -1.87 7.01 -17.75
N GLN A 127 -0.53 6.99 -17.85
CA GLN A 127 0.24 8.18 -18.22
C GLN A 127 -0.14 8.71 -19.61
N HIS A 128 -0.34 7.83 -20.59
CA HIS A 128 -0.80 8.22 -21.92
C HIS A 128 -2.21 8.80 -21.89
N ALA A 129 -3.13 8.17 -21.16
CA ALA A 129 -4.50 8.64 -21.01
C ALA A 129 -4.55 10.09 -20.48
N VAL A 130 -3.83 10.38 -19.40
CA VAL A 130 -3.86 11.72 -18.76
C VAL A 130 -3.09 12.77 -19.57
N ARG A 131 -2.00 12.41 -20.24
CA ARG A 131 -1.23 13.36 -21.08
C ARG A 131 -1.97 13.75 -22.36
N GLN A 132 -2.74 12.83 -22.94
CA GLN A 132 -3.50 13.07 -24.17
C GLN A 132 -4.94 13.53 -23.91
N GLY A 133 -5.42 13.47 -22.66
CA GLY A 133 -6.83 13.69 -22.35
C GLY A 133 -7.77 12.65 -22.97
N SER A 134 -7.27 11.43 -23.20
CA SER A 134 -8.00 10.39 -23.94
C SER A 134 -8.88 9.54 -23.01
N TRP A 135 -10.19 9.75 -23.09
CA TRP A 135 -11.17 8.91 -22.38
C TRP A 135 -11.10 7.44 -22.82
N GLN A 136 -10.80 7.18 -24.09
CA GLN A 136 -10.70 5.80 -24.58
C GLN A 136 -9.52 5.08 -23.94
N THR A 137 -8.35 5.71 -23.91
CA THR A 137 -7.15 5.15 -23.27
C THR A 137 -7.34 4.99 -21.76
N PHE A 138 -8.10 5.89 -21.11
CA PHE A 138 -8.46 5.72 -19.71
C PHE A 138 -9.36 4.49 -19.50
N LYS A 139 -10.33 4.23 -20.38
CA LYS A 139 -11.15 3.00 -20.34
C LYS A 139 -10.30 1.75 -20.55
N ASP A 140 -9.31 1.80 -21.42
CA ASP A 140 -8.39 0.68 -21.65
C ASP A 140 -7.57 0.40 -20.37
N TYR A 141 -7.07 1.45 -19.71
CA TYR A 141 -6.43 1.33 -18.39
C TYR A 141 -7.38 0.75 -17.33
N SER A 142 -8.61 1.26 -17.22
CA SER A 142 -9.58 0.76 -16.25
C SER A 142 -9.92 -0.71 -16.50
N ALA A 143 -10.09 -1.13 -17.76
CA ALA A 143 -10.33 -2.52 -18.11
C ALA A 143 -9.17 -3.45 -17.72
N GLN A 144 -7.92 -2.98 -17.80
CA GLN A 144 -6.75 -3.75 -17.32
C GLN A 144 -6.81 -3.94 -15.80
N ILE A 145 -7.08 -2.87 -15.04
CA ILE A 145 -7.14 -2.88 -13.56
C ILE A 145 -8.39 -3.59 -13.02
N ASP A 146 -9.47 -3.64 -13.79
CA ASP A 146 -10.71 -4.33 -13.42
C ASP A 146 -10.81 -5.76 -13.99
N SER A 147 -9.76 -6.24 -14.67
CA SER A 147 -9.68 -7.61 -15.20
C SER A 147 -9.74 -8.66 -14.09
N ASP A 148 -10.13 -9.89 -14.41
CA ASP A 148 -10.31 -10.98 -13.43
C ASP A 148 -9.04 -11.24 -12.61
N THR A 149 -7.87 -11.22 -13.26
CA THR A 149 -6.57 -11.37 -12.61
C THR A 149 -6.29 -10.23 -11.63
N ALA A 150 -6.59 -8.98 -12.02
CA ALA A 150 -6.41 -7.83 -11.14
C ALA A 150 -7.43 -7.82 -9.97
N ARG A 151 -8.65 -8.31 -10.22
CA ARG A 151 -9.67 -8.48 -9.19
C ARG A 151 -9.27 -9.53 -8.15
N ALA A 152 -8.64 -10.62 -8.55
CA ALA A 152 -8.18 -11.68 -7.65
C ALA A 152 -7.12 -11.20 -6.62
N GLN A 153 -6.46 -10.06 -6.86
CA GLN A 153 -5.43 -9.50 -5.97
C GLN A 153 -6.00 -8.76 -4.75
N SER A 154 -7.32 -8.58 -4.66
CA SER A 154 -7.93 -7.84 -3.55
C SER A 154 -9.30 -8.39 -3.16
N ILE A 155 -9.64 -8.29 -1.87
CA ILE A 155 -10.93 -8.73 -1.35
C ILE A 155 -12.11 -8.05 -2.08
N ARG A 156 -11.98 -6.76 -2.45
CA ARG A 156 -13.02 -6.05 -3.20
C ARG A 156 -13.32 -6.67 -4.56
N GLY A 157 -12.36 -7.36 -5.18
CA GLY A 157 -12.55 -8.00 -6.48
C GLY A 157 -13.40 -9.27 -6.43
N LEU A 158 -13.61 -9.84 -5.24
CA LEU A 158 -14.55 -10.94 -5.02
C LEU A 158 -16.01 -10.50 -5.06
N PHE A 159 -16.28 -9.19 -5.00
CA PHE A 159 -17.63 -8.65 -5.05
C PHE A 159 -18.03 -8.30 -6.48
N LYS A 160 -19.29 -8.60 -6.82
CA LYS A 160 -19.97 -8.10 -8.01
C LYS A 160 -21.02 -7.06 -7.60
N ILE A 161 -21.02 -5.92 -8.28
CA ILE A 161 -22.11 -4.95 -8.18
C ILE A 161 -23.31 -5.53 -8.94
N ARG A 162 -24.41 -5.83 -8.24
CA ARG A 162 -25.67 -6.22 -8.88
C ARG A 162 -26.28 -5.02 -9.57
N LEU A 163 -26.54 -5.14 -10.87
CA LEU A 163 -27.08 -4.04 -11.66
C LEU A 163 -28.57 -3.81 -11.38
N ALA A 164 -29.08 -2.67 -11.86
CA ALA A 164 -30.48 -2.28 -11.66
C ALA A 164 -31.46 -3.37 -12.11
N GLU A 165 -31.20 -3.96 -13.28
CA GLU A 165 -31.97 -5.08 -13.85
C GLU A 165 -31.99 -6.30 -12.93
N GLU A 166 -30.84 -6.67 -12.35
CA GLU A 166 -30.70 -7.80 -11.42
C GLU A 166 -31.39 -7.58 -10.07
N THR A 167 -31.80 -6.34 -9.76
CA THR A 167 -32.42 -5.95 -8.48
C THR A 167 -33.84 -5.40 -8.64
N GLY A 168 -34.40 -5.44 -9.85
CA GLY A 168 -35.73 -4.89 -10.15
C GLY A 168 -35.82 -3.36 -10.07
N ARG A 169 -34.67 -2.67 -10.07
CA ARG A 169 -34.60 -1.20 -10.03
C ARG A 169 -34.61 -0.63 -11.44
N LYS A 170 -35.13 0.60 -11.58
CA LYS A 170 -35.04 1.36 -12.83
C LYS A 170 -33.64 1.97 -12.96
N LYS A 171 -33.11 2.00 -14.19
CA LYS A 171 -31.91 2.77 -14.50
C LYS A 171 -32.21 4.26 -14.33
N VAL A 172 -31.23 4.98 -13.84
CA VAL A 172 -31.25 6.44 -13.65
C VAL A 172 -30.52 7.05 -14.84
N ALA A 173 -31.02 8.18 -15.34
CA ALA A 173 -30.36 8.87 -16.46
C ALA A 173 -29.08 9.56 -15.98
N LEU A 174 -28.05 9.64 -16.83
CA LEU A 174 -26.72 10.11 -16.39
C LEU A 174 -26.74 11.59 -15.95
N ASP A 175 -27.65 12.39 -16.52
CA ASP A 175 -27.91 13.78 -16.16
C ASP A 175 -28.57 13.95 -14.78
N GLU A 176 -29.21 12.91 -14.25
CA GLU A 176 -29.73 12.88 -12.87
C GLU A 176 -28.63 12.52 -11.85
N VAL A 177 -27.46 12.05 -12.31
CA VAL A 177 -26.31 11.72 -11.43
C VAL A 177 -25.55 13.00 -11.07
N MET A 178 -24.98 13.02 -9.86
CA MET A 178 -24.08 14.10 -9.43
C MET A 178 -23.00 14.38 -10.48
N SER A 179 -22.80 15.66 -10.78
CA SER A 179 -21.81 16.09 -11.77
C SER A 179 -20.40 15.63 -11.40
N ALA A 180 -19.55 15.38 -12.40
CA ALA A 180 -18.15 15.04 -12.15
C ALA A 180 -17.43 16.13 -11.33
N ALA A 181 -17.74 17.40 -11.59
CA ALA A 181 -17.19 18.55 -10.87
C ALA A 181 -17.56 18.56 -9.37
N ASP A 182 -18.70 17.98 -8.99
CA ASP A 182 -19.08 17.83 -7.58
C ASP A 182 -18.54 16.55 -6.95
N ILE A 183 -18.43 15.46 -7.72
CA ILE A 183 -17.83 14.20 -7.25
C ILE A 183 -16.37 14.42 -6.84
N VAL A 184 -15.57 15.10 -7.68
CA VAL A 184 -14.13 15.28 -7.42
C VAL A 184 -13.82 16.09 -6.16
N LYS A 185 -14.77 16.89 -5.66
CA LYS A 185 -14.64 17.60 -4.37
C LYS A 185 -14.54 16.66 -3.16
N ARG A 186 -14.97 15.40 -3.33
CA ARG A 186 -14.83 14.33 -2.33
C ARG A 186 -13.45 13.68 -2.35
N PHE A 187 -12.65 13.90 -3.39
CA PHE A 187 -11.33 13.32 -3.50
C PHE A 187 -10.32 14.09 -2.66
N SER A 188 -9.38 13.35 -2.09
CA SER A 188 -8.21 13.90 -1.43
C SER A 188 -6.97 13.15 -1.92
N THR A 189 -5.86 13.86 -2.12
CA THR A 189 -4.60 13.17 -2.40
C THR A 189 -4.06 12.53 -1.12
N GLY A 190 -3.29 11.46 -1.28
CA GLY A 190 -2.59 10.83 -0.17
C GLY A 190 -1.64 11.80 0.54
N ALA A 191 -1.40 11.55 1.83
CA ALA A 191 -0.47 12.31 2.65
C ALA A 191 0.97 11.90 2.33
N MET A 192 1.63 12.63 1.43
CA MET A 192 3.02 12.38 1.02
C MET A 192 3.89 13.54 1.49
N SER A 193 4.90 13.24 2.31
CA SER A 193 5.70 14.29 2.94
C SER A 193 6.60 15.00 1.94
N PHE A 194 6.72 16.31 2.11
CA PHE A 194 7.89 17.05 1.62
C PHE A 194 9.17 16.37 2.15
N GLY A 195 10.11 16.08 1.26
CA GLY A 195 11.30 15.27 1.55
C GLY A 195 11.20 13.80 1.09
N SER A 196 10.00 13.20 1.09
CA SER A 196 9.76 11.91 0.40
C SER A 196 9.46 12.12 -1.07
N ILE A 197 8.82 13.25 -1.41
CA ILE A 197 8.61 13.71 -2.78
C ILE A 197 9.20 15.12 -2.94
N SER A 198 9.50 15.50 -4.19
CA SER A 198 10.04 16.82 -4.50
C SER A 198 9.02 17.94 -4.26
N ARG A 199 9.50 19.17 -4.16
CA ARG A 199 8.64 20.36 -4.03
C ARG A 199 7.67 20.45 -5.20
N GLU A 200 8.17 20.23 -6.41
CA GLU A 200 7.42 20.31 -7.65
C GLU A 200 6.27 19.30 -7.66
N ALA A 201 6.50 18.06 -7.21
CA ALA A 201 5.45 17.07 -7.09
C ALA A 201 4.42 17.46 -6.01
N HIS A 202 4.90 17.94 -4.86
CA HIS A 202 4.05 18.33 -3.73
C HIS A 202 3.12 19.50 -4.07
N THR A 203 3.67 20.57 -4.65
CA THR A 203 2.89 21.74 -5.07
C THR A 203 2.00 21.45 -6.26
N THR A 204 2.41 20.57 -7.19
CA THR A 204 1.56 20.13 -8.31
C THR A 204 0.27 19.48 -7.82
N LEU A 205 0.35 18.62 -6.80
CA LEU A 205 -0.83 18.00 -6.19
C LEU A 205 -1.72 19.05 -5.51
N ALA A 206 -1.13 19.99 -4.77
CA ALA A 206 -1.89 21.06 -4.14
C ALA A 206 -2.63 21.93 -5.15
N ARG A 207 -1.94 22.37 -6.21
CA ARG A 207 -2.53 23.16 -7.29
C ARG A 207 -3.68 22.41 -7.95
N ALA A 208 -3.47 21.14 -8.33
CA ALA A 208 -4.49 20.32 -8.97
C ALA A 208 -5.75 20.17 -8.09
N MET A 209 -5.57 19.83 -6.82
CA MET A 209 -6.70 19.63 -5.90
C MET A 209 -7.45 20.93 -5.60
N ASN A 210 -6.73 22.03 -5.42
CA ASN A 210 -7.35 23.35 -5.22
C ASN A 210 -8.11 23.82 -6.47
N THR A 211 -7.62 23.50 -7.68
CA THR A 211 -8.33 23.81 -8.94
C THR A 211 -9.65 23.06 -9.06
N ILE A 212 -9.70 21.78 -8.68
CA ILE A 212 -10.91 20.96 -8.80
C ILE A 212 -11.81 21.01 -7.55
N GLY A 213 -11.44 21.78 -6.53
CA GLY A 213 -12.17 21.89 -5.26
C GLY A 213 -12.08 20.66 -4.36
N GLY A 214 -11.14 19.75 -4.63
CA GLY A 214 -10.79 18.66 -3.71
C GLY A 214 -9.75 19.12 -2.68
N LYS A 215 -9.07 18.18 -2.01
CA LYS A 215 -8.10 18.53 -0.95
C LYS A 215 -6.76 17.82 -1.15
N SER A 216 -5.66 18.57 -1.06
CA SER A 216 -4.33 17.95 -0.90
C SER A 216 -3.92 17.88 0.57
N ASN A 217 -2.96 17.02 0.86
CA ASN A 217 -2.44 16.78 2.21
C ASN A 217 -0.92 16.97 2.25
N THR A 218 -0.42 17.67 3.27
CA THR A 218 1.00 17.98 3.42
C THR A 218 1.90 16.77 3.63
N GLY A 219 1.35 15.68 4.17
CA GLY A 219 2.18 14.63 4.76
C GLY A 219 2.90 15.10 6.03
N GLU A 220 3.84 14.29 6.50
CA GLU A 220 4.49 14.49 7.81
C GLU A 220 5.55 15.60 7.84
N GLY A 221 6.01 16.06 6.68
CA GLY A 221 7.22 16.89 6.54
C GLY A 221 7.01 18.40 6.74
N GLY A 222 5.79 18.84 7.04
CA GLY A 222 5.42 20.26 7.06
C GLY A 222 5.07 20.81 5.68
N GLU A 223 4.97 22.14 5.61
CA GLU A 223 4.73 22.88 4.37
C GLU A 223 5.38 24.26 4.49
N GLU A 224 6.01 24.71 3.41
CA GLU A 224 6.77 25.96 3.39
C GLU A 224 5.87 27.19 3.51
N ALA A 225 6.28 28.18 4.31
CA ALA A 225 5.43 29.29 4.71
C ALA A 225 5.04 30.24 3.57
N ASP A 226 5.85 30.30 2.51
CA ASP A 226 5.54 31.09 1.31
C ASP A 226 4.25 30.61 0.61
N ARG A 227 3.87 29.35 0.80
CA ARG A 227 2.62 28.77 0.30
C ARG A 227 1.38 29.29 1.02
N TYR A 228 1.53 30.00 2.14
CA TYR A 228 0.41 30.63 2.87
C TYR A 228 0.13 32.06 2.40
N LEU A 229 1.13 32.70 1.79
CA LEU A 229 1.04 34.10 1.41
C LEU A 229 0.07 34.27 0.24
N PRO A 230 -0.82 35.27 0.27
CA PRO A 230 -1.69 35.55 -0.86
C PRO A 230 -0.88 35.92 -2.11
N LEU A 231 -1.40 35.57 -3.28
CA LEU A 231 -0.82 35.97 -4.55
C LEU A 231 -0.94 37.50 -4.76
N PRO A 232 -0.08 38.10 -5.62
CA PRO A 232 -0.29 39.46 -6.10
C PRO A 232 -1.72 39.60 -6.65
N GLY A 233 -2.51 40.51 -6.08
CA GLY A 233 -3.94 40.67 -6.39
C GLY A 233 -4.93 40.06 -5.38
N GLY A 234 -4.45 39.46 -4.28
CA GLY A 234 -5.27 39.08 -3.12
C GLY A 234 -5.91 37.68 -3.18
N GLY A 235 -5.56 36.88 -4.19
CA GLY A 235 -6.01 35.49 -4.30
C GLY A 235 -5.29 34.55 -3.32
N LYS A 236 -5.96 33.46 -2.91
CA LYS A 236 -5.31 32.38 -2.14
C LYS A 236 -4.21 31.73 -2.99
N ASN A 237 -3.10 31.39 -2.36
CA ASN A 237 -2.04 30.64 -3.03
C ASN A 237 -2.52 29.21 -3.37
N PRO A 238 -2.53 28.81 -4.65
CA PRO A 238 -3.01 27.49 -5.06
C PRO A 238 -2.07 26.36 -4.63
N GLU A 239 -0.86 26.67 -4.14
CA GLU A 239 0.09 25.68 -3.64
C GLU A 239 -0.17 25.31 -2.18
N ARG A 240 -1.01 26.04 -1.45
CA ARG A 240 -1.36 25.69 -0.07
C ARG A 240 -2.12 24.37 0.00
N SER A 241 -1.65 23.42 0.79
CA SER A 241 -2.44 22.18 1.02
C SER A 241 -3.60 22.43 1.97
N ALA A 242 -4.79 21.90 1.66
CA ALA A 242 -5.97 22.07 2.53
C ALA A 242 -5.84 21.28 3.85
N ILE A 243 -5.26 20.08 3.79
CA ILE A 243 -5.10 19.19 4.96
C ILE A 243 -3.68 19.31 5.49
N LYS A 244 -3.55 19.63 6.78
CA LYS A 244 -2.29 19.69 7.52
C LYS A 244 -2.16 18.48 8.42
N GLN A 245 -1.12 17.67 8.20
CA GLN A 245 -0.88 16.49 9.02
C GLN A 245 -0.05 16.82 10.26
N VAL A 246 -0.39 16.18 11.38
CA VAL A 246 0.34 16.22 12.65
C VAL A 246 0.71 14.78 12.99
N ALA A 247 1.96 14.41 12.70
CA ALA A 247 2.52 13.08 12.95
C ALA A 247 3.47 13.09 14.17
N SER A 248 3.92 11.92 14.62
CA SER A 248 4.72 11.76 15.86
C SER A 248 5.95 12.69 15.94
N GLY A 249 6.69 12.86 14.85
CA GLY A 249 7.87 13.74 14.79
C GLY A 249 7.56 15.24 14.80
N ARG A 250 6.30 15.65 14.57
CA ARG A 250 5.83 17.05 14.54
C ARG A 250 6.67 17.96 13.62
N PHE A 251 7.26 17.42 12.55
CA PHE A 251 8.06 18.20 11.62
C PHE A 251 7.21 19.29 10.96
N GLY A 252 7.73 20.52 10.94
CA GLY A 252 7.05 21.68 10.36
C GLY A 252 5.73 22.09 11.04
N VAL A 253 5.38 21.50 12.20
CA VAL A 253 4.16 21.87 12.93
C VAL A 253 4.42 23.14 13.74
N THR A 254 3.97 24.27 13.20
CA THR A 254 4.02 25.60 13.83
C THR A 254 2.62 26.18 14.00
N ALA A 255 2.47 27.25 14.76
CA ALA A 255 1.20 27.98 14.86
C ALA A 255 0.72 28.49 13.49
N GLU A 256 1.63 29.00 12.67
CA GLU A 256 1.37 29.45 11.30
C GLU A 256 0.93 28.31 10.38
N TYR A 257 1.56 27.14 10.49
CA TYR A 257 1.17 25.94 9.75
C TYR A 257 -0.27 25.50 10.10
N LEU A 258 -0.60 25.48 11.40
CA LEU A 258 -1.90 25.03 11.88
C LEU A 258 -3.04 26.01 11.54
N VAL A 259 -2.82 27.32 11.67
CA VAL A 259 -3.84 28.33 11.32
C VAL A 259 -4.15 28.34 9.82
N ASN A 260 -3.23 27.85 8.98
CA ASN A 260 -3.41 27.70 7.53
C ASN A 260 -4.02 26.35 7.11
N SER A 261 -4.56 25.57 8.03
CA SER A 261 -5.29 24.33 7.74
C SER A 261 -6.78 24.56 7.51
N ASP A 262 -7.37 23.88 6.53
CA ASP A 262 -8.81 23.70 6.48
C ASP A 262 -9.22 22.44 7.26
N VAL A 263 -8.33 21.44 7.31
CA VAL A 263 -8.47 20.20 8.09
C VAL A 263 -7.14 19.85 8.75
N MET A 264 -7.18 19.53 10.05
CA MET A 264 -6.03 18.97 10.76
C MET A 264 -6.16 17.45 10.83
N GLN A 265 -5.16 16.74 10.30
CA GLN A 265 -5.11 15.28 10.35
C GLN A 265 -4.10 14.83 11.41
N ILE A 266 -4.59 14.23 12.50
CA ILE A 266 -3.72 13.55 13.46
C ILE A 266 -3.32 12.19 12.88
N LYS A 267 -2.05 12.02 12.53
CA LYS A 267 -1.54 10.76 12.00
C LYS A 267 -1.14 9.85 13.15
N VAL A 268 -1.97 8.84 13.39
CA VAL A 268 -1.69 7.79 14.38
C VAL A 268 -0.84 6.67 13.75
N ALA A 269 -1.16 6.27 12.53
CA ALA A 269 -0.46 5.21 11.80
C ALA A 269 -0.63 5.34 10.28
N GLN A 270 0.07 4.51 9.52
CA GLN A 270 -0.12 4.31 8.08
C GLN A 270 -0.08 2.80 7.76
N GLY A 271 -0.67 2.39 6.64
CA GLY A 271 -0.76 0.97 6.26
C GLY A 271 0.47 0.37 5.58
N ALA A 272 1.47 1.19 5.24
CA ALA A 272 2.74 0.76 4.66
C ALA A 272 3.75 0.34 5.74
#